data_AF-A0A7V9ARW0-F1
#
_entry.id   AF-A0A7V9ARW0-F1
#
_cell.length_a   1.000
_cell.length_b   1.000
_cell.length_c   1.000
_cell.angle_alpha   90.00
_cell.angle_beta   90.00
_cell.angle_gamma   90.00
#
_symmetry.space_group_name_H-M   'P 1'
#
loop_
_entity.id
_entity.type
_entity.pdbx_description
1 polymer ?
#
loop_
_entity_poly.entity_id
_entity_poly.type
_entity_poly.pdbx_seq_one_letter_code
_entity_poly.pdbx_strand_id
1 'polypeptide(L)'
;MVFVGLVLAVAGFVVGIEEARGRTMFIAGIVLGMLGGLETSVRDHFAGYRSHTTLLSGAVAIATIVVITLVLRLIAPGVPIVAMFAVGAVVFAAAFPLLRRTFQRRSGGLSFR
;
A
#
# COMPACT_ATOMS: atom_id res chain seq x y z
N MET A 1 -4.03 -13.62 -5.18
CA MET A 1 -3.95 -13.41 -3.71
C MET A 1 -5.18 -12.71 -3.11
N VAL A 2 -5.88 -11.84 -3.85
CA VAL A 2 -7.04 -11.07 -3.34
C VAL A 2 -8.15 -11.96 -2.75
N PHE A 3 -8.56 -13.02 -3.47
CA PHE A 3 -9.62 -13.92 -3.02
C PHE A 3 -9.28 -14.64 -1.70
N VAL A 4 -8.04 -15.13 -1.59
CA VAL A 4 -7.55 -15.78 -0.37
C VAL A 4 -7.53 -14.79 0.80
N GLY A 5 -7.09 -13.56 0.58
CA GLY A 5 -7.12 -12.50 1.58
C GLY A 5 -8.55 -12.16 2.05
N LEU A 6 -9.49 -12.05 1.11
CA LEU A 6 -10.90 -11.79 1.41
C LEU A 6 -11.51 -12.92 2.26
N VAL A 7 -11.29 -14.18 1.87
CA VAL A 7 -11.81 -15.34 2.60
C VAL A 7 -11.25 -15.39 4.03
N LEU A 8 -9.95 -15.15 4.22
CA LEU A 8 -9.33 -15.12 5.55
C LEU A 8 -9.82 -13.96 6.41
N ALA A 9 -10.07 -12.78 5.82
CA ALA A 9 -10.63 -11.64 6.54
C ALA A 9 -12.06 -11.92 7.02
N VAL A 10 -12.92 -12.47 6.14
CA VAL A 10 -14.28 -12.86 6.52
C VAL A 10 -14.27 -13.98 7.56
N ALA A 11 -13.44 -15.01 7.39
CA ALA A 11 -13.32 -16.10 8.35
C ALA A 11 -12.83 -15.61 9.73
N GLY A 12 -11.83 -14.72 9.76
CA GLY A 12 -11.34 -14.12 11.01
C GLY A 12 -12.39 -13.26 11.73
N PHE A 13 -13.23 -12.55 10.97
CA PHE A 13 -14.36 -11.80 11.51
C PHE A 13 -15.41 -12.73 12.14
N VAL A 14 -15.77 -13.82 11.45
CA VAL A 14 -16.77 -14.81 11.92
C VAL A 14 -16.29 -15.59 13.14
N VAL A 15 -15.00 -15.95 13.20
CA VAL A 15 -14.38 -16.62 14.36
C VAL A 15 -14.28 -15.69 15.58
N GLY A 16 -14.40 -14.37 15.38
CA GLY A 16 -14.37 -13.37 16.44
C GLY A 16 -13.00 -12.71 16.57
N ILE A 17 -12.97 -11.38 16.47
CA ILE A 17 -11.74 -10.57 16.55
C ILE A 17 -11.16 -10.53 17.98
N GLU A 18 -11.98 -10.84 18.99
CA GLU A 18 -11.56 -10.87 20.39
C GLU A 18 -10.64 -12.06 20.70
N GLU A 19 -10.81 -13.18 19.99
CA GLU A 19 -9.90 -14.32 20.09
C GLU A 19 -8.59 -14.06 19.33
N ALA A 20 -7.46 -14.42 19.95
CA ALA A 20 -6.13 -14.24 19.36
C ALA A 20 -6.01 -14.89 17.97
N ARG A 21 -6.67 -16.04 17.76
CA ARG A 21 -6.72 -16.75 16.49
C ARG A 21 -7.53 -15.99 15.43
N GLY A 22 -8.76 -15.57 15.75
CA GLY A 22 -9.61 -14.80 14.85
C GLY A 22 -8.98 -13.46 14.45
N ARG A 23 -8.38 -12.75 15.41
CA ARG A 23 -7.60 -11.53 15.16
C ARG A 23 -6.44 -11.74 14.18
N THR A 24 -5.67 -12.81 14.37
CA THR A 24 -4.52 -13.10 13.50
C THR A 24 -4.99 -13.43 12.08
N MET A 25 -6.04 -14.24 11.93
CA MET A 25 -6.64 -14.57 10.63
C MET A 25 -7.19 -13.34 9.93
N PHE A 26 -7.85 -12.44 10.68
CA PHE A 26 -8.39 -11.19 10.16
C PHE A 26 -7.29 -10.26 9.65
N ILE A 27 -6.25 -10.01 10.46
CA ILE A 27 -5.12 -9.16 10.07
C ILE A 27 -4.39 -9.77 8.85
N ALA A 28 -4.10 -11.07 8.88
CA ALA A 28 -3.46 -11.76 7.76
C ALA A 28 -4.30 -11.66 6.47
N GLY A 29 -5.61 -11.83 6.57
CA GLY A 29 -6.54 -11.68 5.44
C GLY A 29 -6.51 -10.27 4.83
N ILE A 30 -6.55 -9.23 5.67
CA ILE A 30 -6.40 -7.83 5.21
C ILE A 30 -5.07 -7.63 4.50
N VAL A 31 -3.96 -8.06 5.11
CA VAL A 31 -2.62 -7.90 4.53
C VAL A 31 -2.51 -8.60 3.18
N LEU A 32 -2.98 -9.85 3.08
CA LEU A 32 -2.96 -10.61 1.83
C LEU A 32 -3.88 -10.00 0.76
N GLY A 33 -5.04 -9.48 1.16
CA GLY A 33 -5.97 -8.78 0.27
C GLY A 33 -5.36 -7.51 -0.31
N MET A 34 -4.75 -6.69 0.55
CA MET A 34 -4.04 -5.46 0.14
C MET A 34 -2.84 -5.75 -0.76
N LEU A 35 -2.03 -6.76 -0.43
CA LEU A 35 -0.90 -7.18 -1.26
C LEU A 35 -1.36 -7.68 -2.63
N GLY A 36 -2.43 -8.48 -2.67
CA GLY A 36 -3.01 -8.93 -3.93
C GLY A 36 -3.52 -7.78 -4.80
N GLY A 37 -4.21 -6.82 -4.20
CA GLY A 37 -4.72 -5.65 -4.93
C GLY A 37 -3.59 -4.75 -5.42
N LEU A 38 -2.53 -4.60 -4.63
CA LEU A 38 -1.33 -3.85 -5.00
C LEU A 38 -0.59 -4.52 -6.15
N GLU A 39 -0.40 -5.84 -6.11
CA GLU A 39 0.24 -6.60 -7.19
C GLU A 39 -0.51 -6.41 -8.52
N THR A 40 -1.83 -6.55 -8.52
CA THR A 40 -2.65 -6.32 -9.72
C THR A 40 -2.54 -4.87 -10.19
N SER A 41 -2.66 -3.90 -9.29
CA SER A 41 -2.54 -2.47 -9.64
C SER A 41 -1.18 -2.12 -10.25
N VAL A 42 -0.10 -2.71 -9.71
CA VAL A 42 1.26 -2.61 -10.25
C VAL A 42 1.26 -3.20 -11.67
N ARG A 43 0.83 -4.45 -11.85
CA ARG A 43 0.84 -5.13 -13.15
C ARG A 43 0.08 -4.34 -14.22
N ASP A 44 -1.12 -3.87 -13.90
CA ASP A 44 -1.97 -3.12 -14.84
C ASP A 44 -1.37 -1.76 -15.20
N HIS A 45 -0.78 -1.07 -14.21
CA HIS A 45 -0.13 0.22 -14.43
C HIS A 45 1.12 0.08 -15.30
N PHE A 46 1.95 -0.93 -15.05
CA PHE A 46 3.15 -1.17 -15.85
C PHE A 46 2.86 -1.76 -17.24
N ALA A 47 1.71 -2.40 -17.42
CA ALA A 47 1.20 -2.84 -18.72
C ALA A 47 0.49 -1.72 -19.52
N GLY A 48 0.26 -0.55 -18.90
CA GLY A 48 -0.33 0.62 -19.59
C GLY A 48 -1.84 0.54 -19.80
N TYR A 49 -2.54 -0.37 -19.12
CA TYR A 49 -3.99 -0.57 -19.29
C TYR A 49 -4.82 0.51 -18.59
N ARG A 50 -4.45 0.92 -17.37
CA ARG A 50 -5.18 1.91 -16.56
C ARG A 50 -4.25 2.65 -15.61
N SER A 51 -4.43 3.97 -15.42
CA SER A 51 -3.54 4.75 -14.56
C SER A 51 -3.91 4.60 -13.08
N HIS A 52 -3.13 3.83 -12.32
CA HIS A 52 -3.28 3.69 -10.86
C HIS A 52 -2.28 4.57 -10.10
N THR A 53 -1.85 5.68 -10.69
CA THR A 53 -0.69 6.46 -10.23
C THR A 53 -0.86 7.01 -8.82
N THR A 54 -2.05 7.54 -8.50
CA THR A 54 -2.39 8.03 -7.16
C THR A 54 -2.39 6.90 -6.12
N LEU A 55 -2.95 5.74 -6.48
CA LEU A 55 -3.01 4.58 -5.59
C LEU A 55 -1.61 4.02 -5.31
N LEU A 56 -0.78 3.85 -6.35
CA LEU A 56 0.59 3.37 -6.24
C LEU A 56 1.49 4.33 -5.45
N SER A 57 1.41 5.64 -5.73
CA SER A 57 2.17 6.65 -4.96
C SER A 57 1.74 6.71 -3.50
N GLY A 58 0.43 6.59 -3.22
CA GLY A 58 -0.11 6.46 -1.86
C GLY A 58 0.40 5.22 -1.14
N ALA A 59 0.40 4.06 -1.82
CA ALA A 59 0.92 2.81 -1.26
C ALA A 59 2.40 2.91 -0.89
N VAL A 60 3.22 3.52 -1.76
CA VAL A 60 4.65 3.76 -1.48
C VAL A 60 4.81 4.70 -0.28
N ALA A 61 4.06 5.80 -0.22
CA ALA A 61 4.13 6.74 0.89
C ALA A 61 3.76 6.11 2.24
N ILE A 62 2.67 5.32 2.27
CA ILE A 62 2.24 4.60 3.48
C ILE A 62 3.31 3.58 3.89
N ALA A 63 3.83 2.80 2.96
CA ALA A 63 4.90 1.84 3.25
C ALA A 63 6.13 2.54 3.84
N THR A 64 6.52 3.69 3.30
CA THR A 64 7.62 4.49 3.83
C THR A 64 7.33 5.00 5.24
N ILE A 65 6.13 5.55 5.50
CA ILE A 65 5.75 6.00 6.85
C ILE A 65 5.85 4.83 7.84
N VAL A 66 5.32 3.65 7.50
CA VAL A 66 5.33 2.47 8.38
C VAL A 66 6.77 2.04 8.69
N VAL A 67 7.62 1.90 7.67
CA VAL A 67 9.02 1.48 7.85
C VAL A 67 9.81 2.50 8.67
N ILE A 68 9.70 3.78 8.34
CA ILE A 68 10.37 4.86 9.06
C ILE A 68 9.89 4.91 10.52
N THR A 69 8.58 4.76 10.74
CA THR A 69 8.02 4.72 12.09
C THR A 69 8.61 3.58 12.90
N LEU A 70 8.61 2.36 12.38
CA LEU A 70 9.15 1.20 13.07
C LEU A 70 10.64 1.37 13.39
N VAL A 71 11.43 1.84 12.43
CA VAL A 71 12.89 2.01 12.61
C VAL A 71 13.20 3.14 13.60
N LEU A 72 12.59 4.31 13.45
CA LEU A 72 12.85 5.44 14.35
C LEU A 72 12.33 5.19 15.76
N ARG A 73 11.25 4.43 15.95
CA ARG A 73 10.80 4.06 17.30
C ARG A 73 11.82 3.21 18.06
N LEU A 74 12.66 2.45 17.34
CA LEU A 74 13.74 1.66 17.93
C LEU A 74 14.98 2.49 18.26
N ILE A 75 15.32 3.48 17.42
CA ILE A 75 16.61 4.21 17.49
C ILE A 75 16.46 5.59 18.15
N ALA A 76 15.34 6.28 17.93
CA ALA A 76 15.08 7.65 18.35
C ALA A 76 13.59 7.87 18.68
N PRO A 77 13.10 7.36 19.84
CA PRO A 77 11.66 7.36 20.17
C PRO A 77 11.05 8.75 20.38
N GLY A 78 11.88 9.79 20.56
CA GLY A 78 11.44 11.17 20.77
C GLY A 78 11.05 11.93 19.51
N VAL A 79 11.23 11.36 18.31
CA VAL A 79 10.85 12.03 17.07
C VAL A 79 9.31 12.12 16.95
N PRO A 80 8.75 13.32 16.69
CA PRO A 80 7.30 13.48 16.59
C PRO A 80 6.73 12.77 15.36
N ILE A 81 5.55 12.17 15.50
CA ILE A 81 4.88 11.45 14.42
C ILE A 81 4.58 12.34 13.20
N VAL A 82 4.39 13.64 13.43
CA VAL A 82 4.17 14.63 12.36
C VAL A 82 5.34 14.68 11.38
N ALA A 83 6.58 14.49 11.85
CA ALA A 83 7.75 14.43 10.98
C ALA A 83 7.68 13.23 10.02
N MET A 84 7.12 12.10 10.46
CA MET A 84 6.96 10.89 9.64
C MET A 84 5.91 11.11 8.55
N PHE A 85 4.80 11.77 8.88
CA PHE A 85 3.81 12.18 7.88
C PHE A 85 4.38 13.17 6.86
N ALA A 86 5.23 14.11 7.29
CA ALA A 86 5.92 15.03 6.37
C ALA A 86 6.82 14.26 5.38
N VAL A 87 7.60 13.28 5.85
CA VAL A 87 8.42 12.43 4.97
C VAL A 87 7.53 11.64 4.01
N GLY A 88 6.44 11.05 4.49
CA GLY A 88 5.48 10.35 3.63
C GLY A 88 4.88 11.23 2.55
N ALA A 89 4.53 12.48 2.87
CA ALA A 89 4.03 13.45 1.91
C ALA A 89 5.07 13.80 0.83
N VAL A 90 6.34 13.96 1.22
CA VAL A 90 7.44 14.18 0.26
C VAL A 90 7.62 12.97 -0.67
N VAL A 91 7.59 11.76 -0.11
CA VAL A 91 7.70 10.52 -0.89
C VAL A 91 6.53 10.37 -1.85
N PHE A 92 5.31 10.67 -1.41
CA PHE A 92 4.13 10.70 -2.28
C PHE A 92 4.32 11.67 -3.44
N ALA A 93 4.69 12.92 -3.13
CA ALA A 93 4.89 13.98 -4.10
C ALA A 93 6.00 13.66 -5.12
N ALA A 94 7.04 12.92 -4.71
CA ALA A 94 8.10 12.45 -5.60
C ALA A 94 7.69 11.22 -6.43
N ALA A 95 7.01 10.26 -5.82
CA ALA A 95 6.60 9.01 -6.49
C ALA A 95 5.53 9.26 -7.57
N PHE A 96 4.61 10.19 -7.33
CA PHE A 96 3.52 10.50 -8.25
C PHE A 96 3.98 10.87 -9.68
N PRO A 97 4.84 11.89 -9.90
CA PRO A 97 5.32 12.24 -11.24
C PRO A 97 6.19 11.15 -11.87
N LEU A 98 6.97 10.40 -11.07
CA LEU A 98 7.79 9.29 -11.56
C LEU A 98 6.92 8.17 -12.13
N LEU A 99 5.92 7.72 -11.36
CA LEU A 99 4.99 6.69 -11.79
C LEU A 99 4.13 7.15 -12.97
N ARG A 100 3.77 8.44 -13.02
CA ARG A 100 3.02 9.05 -14.13
C ARG A 100 3.83 9.01 -15.43
N ARG A 101 5.09 9.41 -15.38
CA ARG A 101 6.00 9.37 -16.54
C ARG A 101 6.20 7.94 -17.05
N THR A 102 6.33 6.97 -16.14
CA THR A 102 6.48 5.56 -16.51
C THR A 102 5.23 5.05 -17.22
N PHE A 103 4.03 5.42 -16.76
CA PHE A 103 2.79 5.08 -17.44
C PHE A 103 2.72 5.69 -18.85
N GLN A 104 2.99 6.98 -19.00
CA GLN A 104 2.98 7.69 -20.29
C GLN A 104 3.92 7.06 -21.32
N ARG A 105 5.11 6.61 -20.88
CA ARG A 105 6.06 5.89 -21.75
C ARG A 105 5.54 4.53 -22.22
N ARG A 106 4.74 3.85 -21.38
CA ARG A 106 4.19 2.51 -21.66
C ARG A 106 2.86 2.56 -22.41
N SER A 107 2.08 3.64 -22.27
CA SER A 107 0.74 3.80 -22.86
C SER A 107 0.72 4.48 -24.24
N GLY A 108 1.88 4.77 -24.83
CA GLY A 108 1.99 5.48 -26.11
C GLY A 108 1.71 6.99 -26.00
N GLY A 109 1.92 7.59 -24.84
CA GLY A 109 1.75 9.04 -24.61
C GLY A 109 0.44 9.44 -23.93
N LEU A 110 -0.45 8.49 -23.64
CA LEU A 110 -1.72 8.77 -22.96
C LEU A 110 -1.51 9.00 -21.46
N SER A 111 -2.10 10.08 -20.93
CA SER A 111 -1.98 10.41 -19.50
C SER A 111 -3.03 9.72 -18.62
N PHE A 112 -4.12 9.21 -19.21
CA PHE A 112 -5.21 8.48 -18.56
C PHE A 112 -5.93 7.61 -19.61
N ARG A 113 -6.42 6.44 -19.18
CA ARG A 113 -7.32 5.53 -19.91
C ARG A 113 -8.32 4.94 -18.94
#